data_AF-A0A831L694-F1
#
_entry.id   AF-A0A831L694-F1
#
_cell.length_a   1.000
_cell.length_b   1.000
_cell.length_c   1.000
_cell.angle_alpha   90.00
_cell.angle_beta   90.00
_cell.angle_gamma   90.00
#
_symmetry.space_group_name_H-M   'P 1'
#
loop_
_entity.id
_entity.type
_entity.pdbx_description
1 polymer ?
#
loop_
_entity_poly.entity_id
_entity_poly.type
_entity_poly.pdbx_seq_one_letter_code
_entity_poly.pdbx_strand_id
1 'polypeptide(L)'
;MRPDPYRARYWYRRALQAAQRSPYQNLSGNLKLTAEKRLQLVERQIQALPDTPPRTVEYRVTGTPGESRVLVGSGSNPVGRVFHQNGKQIKARYEGDEDSLEQIVDSITQGIDWIMQTHVAQIYSDKTPVRLRLVQD
;
A
#
# COMPACT_ATOMS: atom_id res chain seq x y z
N MET A 1 5.43 -6.80 8.57
CA MET A 1 4.05 -7.34 8.54
C MET A 1 3.07 -6.22 8.87
N ARG A 2 2.10 -5.90 8.00
CA ARG A 2 1.04 -4.95 8.36
C ARG A 2 0.14 -5.60 9.43
N PRO A 3 -0.31 -4.86 10.47
CA PRO A 3 -1.22 -5.41 11.47
C PRO A 3 -2.54 -5.82 10.82
N ASP A 4 -3.00 -7.04 11.10
CA ASP A 4 -4.31 -7.53 10.66
C ASP A 4 -5.42 -6.88 11.50
N PRO A 5 -6.26 -6.02 10.90
CA PRO A 5 -7.30 -5.29 11.63
C PRO A 5 -8.38 -6.23 12.21
N TYR A 6 -8.64 -7.39 11.60
CA TYR A 6 -9.59 -8.37 12.13
C TYR A 6 -9.06 -9.02 13.41
N ARG A 7 -7.77 -9.38 13.42
CA ARG A 7 -7.09 -9.88 14.62
C ARG A 7 -7.03 -8.82 15.72
N ALA A 8 -6.81 -7.56 15.37
CA ALA A 8 -6.86 -6.45 16.32
C ALA A 8 -8.27 -6.30 16.93
N ARG A 9 -9.33 -6.36 16.11
CA ARG A 9 -10.74 -6.31 16.58
C ARG A 9 -11.02 -7.39 17.63
N TYR A 10 -10.56 -8.62 17.36
CA TYR A 10 -10.71 -9.75 18.28
C TYR A 10 -10.09 -9.46 19.66
N TRP A 11 -8.83 -8.99 19.68
CA TRP A 11 -8.15 -8.70 20.94
C TRP A 11 -8.74 -7.51 21.70
N TYR A 12 -9.18 -6.45 21.00
CA TYR A 12 -9.83 -5.31 21.66
C TYR A 12 -11.19 -5.68 22.26
N ARG A 13 -11.99 -6.52 21.60
CA ARG A 13 -13.22 -7.07 22.19
C ARG A 13 -12.94 -7.90 23.44
N ARG A 14 -11.88 -8.71 23.40
CA ARG A 14 -11.47 -9.53 24.55
C ARG A 14 -10.96 -8.68 25.72
N ALA A 15 -10.22 -7.62 25.45
CA ALA A 15 -9.76 -6.66 26.45
C ALA A 15 -10.94 -5.92 27.09
N LEU A 16 -11.96 -5.54 26.31
CA LEU A 16 -13.19 -4.94 26.82
C LEU A 16 -13.93 -5.87 27.79
N GLN A 17 -14.10 -7.13 27.40
CA GLN A 17 -14.73 -8.15 28.25
C GLN A 17 -13.94 -8.40 29.54
N ALA A 18 -12.61 -8.39 29.46
CA ALA A 18 -11.75 -8.52 30.64
C ALA A 18 -11.87 -7.30 31.58
N ALA A 19 -11.95 -6.08 31.04
CA ALA A 19 -12.18 -4.88 31.83
C ALA A 19 -13.53 -4.91 32.55
N GLN A 20 -14.59 -5.35 31.87
CA GLN A 20 -15.94 -5.45 32.44
C GLN A 20 -16.05 -6.49 33.57
N ARG A 21 -15.19 -7.52 33.56
CA ARG A 21 -15.15 -8.58 34.57
C ARG A 21 -14.12 -8.31 35.69
N SER A 22 -13.35 -7.24 35.59
CA SER A 22 -12.28 -6.96 36.54
C SER A 22 -12.83 -6.36 37.85
N PRO A 23 -12.46 -6.89 39.02
CA PRO A 23 -12.87 -6.35 40.31
C PRO A 23 -12.20 -5.01 40.64
N TYR A 24 -11.18 -4.59 39.89
CA TYR A 24 -10.41 -3.37 40.13
C TYR A 24 -10.96 -2.18 39.32
N GLN A 25 -11.90 -1.43 39.91
CA GLN A 25 -12.67 -0.34 39.28
C GLN A 25 -11.82 0.75 38.58
N ASN A 26 -10.69 1.16 39.17
CA ASN A 26 -9.87 2.25 38.61
C ASN A 26 -9.06 1.82 37.38
N LEU A 27 -8.55 0.58 37.41
CA LEU A 27 -7.77 0.01 36.31
C LEU A 27 -8.69 -0.44 35.16
N SER A 28 -9.86 -0.98 35.51
CA SER A 28 -10.88 -1.39 34.55
C SER A 28 -11.51 -0.22 33.81
N GLY A 29 -11.70 0.93 34.47
CA GLY A 29 -12.21 2.15 33.83
C GLY A 29 -11.31 2.64 32.69
N ASN A 30 -10.01 2.78 32.94
CA ASN A 30 -9.04 3.21 31.92
C ASN A 30 -8.87 2.17 30.80
N LEU A 31 -8.83 0.88 31.15
CA LEU A 31 -8.67 -0.20 30.17
C LEU A 31 -9.91 -0.33 29.27
N LYS A 32 -11.11 -0.15 29.83
CA LYS A 32 -12.37 -0.13 29.08
C LYS A 32 -12.40 1.04 28.10
N LEU A 33 -12.18 2.27 28.56
CA LEU A 33 -12.14 3.48 27.71
C LEU A 33 -11.13 3.36 26.58
N THR A 34 -9.96 2.79 26.87
CA THR A 34 -8.90 2.59 25.88
C THR A 34 -9.30 1.52 24.86
N ALA A 35 -9.84 0.39 25.32
CA ALA A 35 -10.29 -0.69 24.44
C ALA A 35 -11.46 -0.25 23.53
N GLU A 36 -12.42 0.54 24.04
CA GLU A 36 -13.53 1.08 23.25
C GLU A 36 -13.04 2.00 22.13
N LYS A 37 -12.17 2.96 22.46
CA LYS A 37 -11.57 3.87 21.46
C LYS A 37 -10.80 3.10 20.39
N ARG A 38 -10.00 2.11 20.79
CA ARG A 38 -9.24 1.27 19.86
C ARG A 38 -10.15 0.41 19.00
N LEU A 39 -11.23 -0.12 19.56
CA LEU A 39 -12.21 -0.90 18.82
C LEU A 39 -12.93 -0.05 17.77
N GLN A 40 -13.37 1.16 18.11
CA GLN A 40 -13.99 2.08 17.14
C GLN A 40 -13.06 2.44 15.98
N LEU A 41 -11.78 2.70 16.27
CA LEU A 41 -10.79 2.97 15.23
C LEU A 41 -10.61 1.76 14.30
N VAL A 42 -10.52 0.55 14.87
CA VAL A 42 -10.40 -0.68 14.08
C VAL A 42 -11.68 -0.96 13.30
N GLU A 43 -12.86 -0.70 13.85
CA GLU A 43 -14.13 -0.88 13.13
C GLU A 43 -14.28 0.10 11.97
N ARG A 44 -13.90 1.38 12.14
CA ARG A 44 -13.79 2.33 11.03
C ARG A 44 -12.78 1.89 9.99
N GLN A 45 -11.64 1.36 10.43
CA GLN A 45 -10.61 0.87 9.53
C GLN A 45 -11.09 -0.35 8.73
N ILE A 46 -11.86 -1.26 9.35
CA ILE A 46 -12.50 -2.40 8.68
C ILE A 46 -13.60 -1.95 7.73
N GLN A 47 -14.41 -0.94 8.10
CA GLN A 47 -15.43 -0.38 7.21
C GLN A 47 -14.82 0.36 6.00
N ALA A 48 -13.65 0.98 6.19
CA ALA A 48 -12.87 1.56 5.12
C ALA A 48 -12.07 0.52 4.32
N LEU A 49 -12.06 -0.75 4.76
CA LEU A 49 -11.53 -1.79 3.91
C LEU A 49 -12.50 -1.97 2.75
N PRO A 50 -11.99 -1.99 1.52
CA PRO A 50 -12.79 -2.31 0.36
C PRO A 50 -13.35 -3.73 0.50
N ASP A 51 -14.65 -3.89 0.20
CA ASP A 51 -15.35 -5.19 0.22
C ASP A 51 -14.72 -6.22 -0.73
N THR A 52 -13.96 -5.74 -1.72
CA THR A 52 -13.25 -6.56 -2.69
C THR A 52 -11.81 -6.79 -2.23
N PRO A 53 -11.32 -8.05 -2.18
CA PRO A 53 -9.91 -8.30 -1.86
C PRO A 53 -9.00 -7.56 -2.83
N PRO A 54 -7.92 -6.92 -2.35
CA PRO A 54 -7.05 -6.15 -3.21
C PRO A 54 -6.39 -7.04 -4.25
N ARG A 55 -6.51 -6.67 -5.53
CA ARG A 55 -5.79 -7.35 -6.60
C ARG A 55 -4.30 -7.11 -6.37
N THR A 56 -3.53 -8.18 -6.33
CA THR A 56 -2.08 -8.07 -6.20
C THR A 56 -1.50 -7.90 -7.59
N VAL A 57 -0.85 -6.75 -7.83
CA VAL A 57 -0.09 -6.48 -9.04
C VAL A 57 1.37 -6.67 -8.69
N GLU A 58 1.95 -7.73 -9.25
CA GLU A 58 3.36 -8.04 -9.10
C GLU A 58 4.15 -7.26 -10.14
N TYR A 59 5.19 -6.57 -9.67
CA TYR A 59 6.08 -5.82 -10.53
C TYR A 59 7.53 -6.15 -10.21
N ARG A 60 8.38 -6.03 -11.22
CA ARG A 60 9.82 -6.25 -11.16
C ARG A 60 10.50 -4.99 -11.60
N VAL A 61 11.66 -4.69 -11.01
CA VAL A 61 12.48 -3.55 -11.39
C VAL A 61 13.83 -4.08 -11.83
N THR A 62 14.19 -3.82 -13.08
CA THR A 62 15.49 -4.20 -13.64
C THR A 62 16.16 -2.94 -14.16
N GLY A 63 17.48 -2.82 -14.11
CA GLY A 63 18.08 -1.55 -14.50
C GLY A 63 19.59 -1.54 -14.49
N THR A 64 20.13 -0.49 -15.09
CA THR A 64 21.53 -0.12 -15.05
C THR A 64 21.69 1.11 -14.14
N PRO A 65 22.92 1.51 -13.78
CA PRO A 65 23.19 2.72 -13.00
C PRO A 65 22.75 4.06 -13.65
N GLY A 66 22.09 4.04 -14.81
CA GLY A 66 21.48 5.23 -15.43
C GLY A 66 20.00 5.08 -15.79
N GLU A 67 19.43 3.87 -15.71
CA GLU A 67 18.04 3.60 -16.12
C GLU A 67 17.46 2.46 -15.28
N SER A 68 16.31 2.68 -14.64
CA SER A 68 15.51 1.61 -14.02
C SER A 68 14.26 1.35 -14.85
N ARG A 69 14.02 0.12 -15.24
CA ARG A 69 12.87 -0.37 -16.01
C ARG A 69 11.93 -1.09 -15.08
N VAL A 70 10.65 -0.73 -15.15
CA VAL A 70 9.59 -1.34 -14.36
C VAL A 70 8.83 -2.31 -15.26
N LEU A 71 8.73 -3.57 -14.87
CA LEU A 71 7.99 -4.61 -15.57
C LEU A 71 6.83 -5.08 -14.70
N VAL A 72 5.69 -5.39 -15.29
CA VAL A 72 4.51 -5.87 -14.56
C VAL A 72 4.14 -7.28 -15.04
N GLY A 73 3.89 -8.17 -14.08
CA GLY A 73 3.60 -9.57 -14.34
C GLY A 73 4.76 -10.32 -15.02
N SER A 74 4.39 -11.25 -15.90
CA SER A 74 5.35 -12.11 -16.62
C SER A 74 5.85 -11.49 -17.93
N GLY A 75 5.41 -10.28 -18.27
CA GLY A 75 5.82 -9.60 -19.51
C GLY A 75 7.28 -9.18 -19.49
N SER A 76 7.91 -9.19 -20.66
CA SER A 76 9.28 -8.68 -20.87
C SER A 76 9.30 -7.20 -21.28
N ASN A 77 8.15 -6.65 -21.66
CA ASN A 77 8.03 -5.24 -22.00
C ASN A 77 7.90 -4.41 -20.71
N PRO A 78 8.73 -3.38 -20.53
CA PRO A 78 8.59 -2.48 -19.39
C PRO A 78 7.33 -1.62 -19.55
N VAL A 79 6.60 -1.45 -18.45
CA VAL A 79 5.48 -0.51 -18.35
C VAL A 79 5.94 0.93 -18.12
N GLY A 80 7.21 1.11 -17.75
CA GLY A 80 7.81 2.42 -17.58
C GLY A 80 9.29 2.36 -17.27
N ARG A 81 9.93 3.53 -17.34
CA ARG A 81 11.37 3.73 -17.17
C ARG A 81 11.65 4.94 -16.30
N VAL A 82 12.64 4.82 -15.44
CA VAL A 82 13.14 5.88 -14.57
C VAL A 82 14.59 6.15 -14.92
N PHE A 83 14.81 7.28 -15.60
CA PHE A 83 16.13 7.76 -15.98
C PHE A 83 16.73 8.53 -14.82
N HIS A 84 17.93 8.14 -14.42
CA HIS A 84 18.68 8.80 -13.35
C HIS A 84 20.06 9.19 -13.87
N GLN A 85 20.36 10.49 -13.79
CA GLN A 85 21.70 11.01 -14.04
C GLN A 85 22.33 11.37 -12.70
N ASN A 86 23.57 10.95 -12.47
CA ASN A 86 24.30 11.30 -11.26
C ASN A 86 24.29 12.84 -11.05
N GLY A 87 23.63 13.28 -9.98
CA GLY A 87 23.52 14.70 -9.60
C GLY A 87 22.47 15.53 -10.36
N LYS A 88 21.56 14.92 -11.14
CA LYS A 88 20.51 15.63 -11.90
C LYS A 88 19.12 15.00 -11.72
N GLN A 89 18.11 15.82 -12.01
CA GLN A 89 16.67 15.51 -12.00
C GLN A 89 16.41 14.08 -12.50
N ILE A 90 15.62 13.32 -11.73
CA ILE A 90 15.22 11.97 -12.09
C ILE A 90 13.92 12.08 -12.90
N LYS A 91 13.90 11.43 -14.06
CA LYS A 91 12.76 11.47 -14.98
C LYS A 91 12.10 10.09 -15.03
N ALA A 92 10.86 10.01 -14.61
CA ALA A 92 10.02 8.84 -14.78
C ALA A 92 9.19 8.98 -16.06
N ARG A 93 9.13 7.92 -16.85
CA ARG A 93 8.32 7.80 -18.07
C ARG A 93 7.47 6.55 -17.96
N TYR A 94 6.17 6.69 -18.14
CA TYR A 94 5.22 5.59 -18.30
C TYR A 94 5.10 5.28 -19.79
N GLU A 95 5.21 4.00 -20.18
CA GLU A 95 5.19 3.52 -21.57
C GLU A 95 3.94 2.65 -21.83
N GLY A 96 2.77 3.10 -21.38
CA GLY A 96 1.49 2.39 -21.58
C GLY A 96 0.92 2.50 -22.99
N ASP A 97 -0.24 1.84 -23.20
CA ASP A 97 -0.81 1.57 -24.53
C ASP A 97 -1.31 2.82 -25.30
N GLU A 98 -1.79 3.87 -24.62
CA GLU A 98 -2.40 5.03 -25.30
C GLU A 98 -1.51 6.28 -25.29
N ASP A 99 -0.81 6.58 -24.19
CA ASP A 99 0.03 7.78 -24.10
C ASP A 99 1.25 7.59 -23.21
N SER A 100 2.41 8.04 -23.72
CA SER A 100 3.63 8.12 -22.92
C SER A 100 3.57 9.32 -21.99
N LEU A 101 3.40 9.07 -20.70
CA LEU A 101 3.39 10.12 -19.68
C LEU A 101 4.79 10.28 -19.09
N GLU A 102 5.15 11.50 -18.73
CA GLU A 102 6.43 11.81 -18.11
C GLU A 102 6.26 12.65 -16.84
N GLN A 103 7.05 12.34 -15.82
CA GLN A 103 7.10 13.11 -14.58
C GLN A 103 8.53 13.27 -14.07
N ILE A 104 8.84 14.47 -13.58
CA ILE A 104 10.08 14.73 -12.84
C ILE A 104 9.84 14.34 -11.38
N VAL A 105 10.73 13.52 -10.84
CA VAL A 105 10.64 12.98 -9.49
C VAL A 105 11.95 13.21 -8.74
N ASP A 106 11.88 13.17 -7.41
CA ASP A 106 13.03 13.45 -6.55
C ASP A 106 13.86 12.19 -6.27
N SER A 107 13.31 11.00 -6.51
CA SER A 107 13.97 9.72 -6.29
C SER A 107 13.55 8.64 -7.29
N ILE A 108 14.39 7.62 -7.45
CA ILE A 108 14.07 6.45 -8.28
C ILE A 108 12.81 5.75 -7.75
N THR A 109 12.71 5.59 -6.42
CA THR A 109 11.55 5.00 -5.76
C THR A 109 10.27 5.75 -6.09
N GLN A 110 10.29 7.08 -6.01
CA GLN A 110 9.13 7.92 -6.35
C GLN A 110 8.74 7.79 -7.83
N GLY A 111 9.73 7.66 -8.73
CA GLY A 111 9.48 7.39 -10.15
C GLY A 111 8.82 6.04 -10.40
N ILE A 112 9.28 5.00 -9.71
CA ILE A 112 8.69 3.65 -9.79
C ILE A 112 7.27 3.67 -9.23
N ASP A 113 7.06 4.31 -8.07
CA ASP A 113 5.75 4.43 -7.44
C ASP A 113 4.76 5.16 -8.36
N TRP A 114 5.19 6.27 -8.98
CA TRP A 114 4.36 6.99 -9.93
C TRP A 114 4.00 6.13 -11.15
N ILE A 115 4.98 5.48 -11.79
CA ILE A 115 4.76 4.57 -12.93
C ILE A 115 3.72 3.50 -12.56
N MET A 116 3.86 2.87 -11.40
CA MET A 116 2.95 1.81 -10.97
C MET A 116 1.54 2.34 -10.66
N GLN A 117 1.43 3.53 -10.08
CA GLN A 117 0.13 4.17 -9.84
C GLN A 117 -0.57 4.53 -11.16
N THR A 118 0.17 5.10 -12.11
CA THR A 118 -0.34 5.40 -13.45
C THR A 118 -0.79 4.13 -14.16
N HIS A 119 0.02 3.07 -14.14
CA HIS A 119 -0.34 1.78 -14.72
C HIS A 119 -1.62 1.19 -14.11
N VAL A 120 -1.73 1.24 -12.78
CA VAL A 120 -2.91 0.75 -12.08
C VAL A 120 -4.14 1.58 -12.43
N ALA A 121 -4.04 2.91 -12.48
CA ALA A 121 -5.15 3.78 -12.83
C ALA A 121 -5.67 3.54 -14.26
N GLN A 122 -4.77 3.20 -15.19
CA GLN A 122 -5.11 2.88 -16.58
C GLN A 122 -5.83 1.52 -16.72
N ILE A 123 -5.42 0.50 -15.95
CA ILE A 123 -5.98 -0.85 -16.04
C ILE A 123 -7.19 -1.05 -15.13
N TYR A 124 -7.17 -0.42 -13.96
CA TYR A 124 -8.16 -0.60 -12.90
C TYR A 124 -8.81 0.73 -12.59
N SER A 125 -10.14 0.79 -12.69
CA SER A 125 -10.89 1.97 -12.25
C SER A 125 -10.67 2.24 -10.75
N ASP A 126 -10.78 3.51 -10.35
CA ASP A 126 -10.55 4.06 -8.99
C ASP A 126 -11.14 3.28 -7.80
N LYS A 127 -12.12 2.40 -8.07
CA LYS A 127 -12.83 1.60 -7.06
C LYS A 127 -12.14 0.28 -6.73
N THR A 128 -11.14 -0.14 -7.50
CA THR A 128 -10.45 -1.42 -7.26
C THR A 128 -9.24 -1.20 -6.36
N PRO A 129 -9.24 -1.70 -5.13
CA PRO A 129 -8.03 -1.67 -4.32
C PRO A 129 -6.95 -2.54 -4.94
N VAL A 130 -5.78 -1.95 -5.18
CA VAL A 130 -4.63 -2.67 -5.72
C VAL A 130 -3.50 -2.69 -4.70
N ARG A 131 -2.91 -3.86 -4.51
CA ARG A 131 -1.69 -4.03 -3.73
C ARG A 131 -0.53 -4.26 -4.70
N LEU A 132 0.42 -3.33 -4.70
CA LEU A 132 1.67 -3.48 -5.44
C LEU A 132 2.62 -4.38 -4.65
N ARG A 133 3.23 -5.36 -5.33
CA ARG A 133 4.24 -6.23 -4.74
C ARG A 133 5.47 -6.25 -5.64
N LEU A 134 6.60 -5.79 -5.10
CA LEU A 134 7.89 -5.97 -5.75
C LEU A 134 8.28 -7.44 -5.66
N VAL A 135 8.54 -8.05 -6.80
CA VAL A 135 9.14 -9.38 -6.92
C VAL A 135 10.60 -9.14 -7.31
N GLN A 136 11.52 -9.67 -6.51
CA GLN A 136 12.93 -9.75 -6.89
C GLN A 136 13.14 -11.11 -7.56
N ASP A 137 13.74 -11.10 -8.74
CA ASP A 137 14.38 -12.29 -9.31
C ASP A 137 15.58 -12.71 -8.45
#